data_AF-A0A967SF35-F1
#
_entry.id   AF-A0A967SF35-F1
#
_cell.length_a   1.000
_cell.length_b   1.000
_cell.length_c   1.000
_cell.angle_alpha   90.00
_cell.angle_beta   90.00
_cell.angle_gamma   90.00
#
_symmetry.space_group_name_H-M   'P 1'
#
loop_
_entity.id
_entity.type
_entity.pdbx_description
1 polymer ?
#
loop_
_entity_poly.entity_id
_entity_poly.type
_entity_poly.pdbx_seq_one_letter_code
_entity_poly.pdbx_strand_id
1 'polypeptide(L)'
;ASAWDVDDEEDLRIKMCINVNAEDFQTIHHELGHNFYQRAYSFQPFLFRGSANDGFHEALGDAVALSVTPEYLRQIGLIDEVPPPDADLGLLMRDALDKVAFLPFGLLVDQWRWQVFSGEIPADEYNRGWWELRERYQGVAPPV
;
A
#
# COMPACT_ATOMS: atom_id res chain seq x y z
N ALA A 1 3.46 -4.53 -5.24
CA ALA A 1 3.55 -5.61 -6.23
C ALA A 1 2.43 -5.35 -7.25
N SER A 2 1.76 -6.34 -7.85
CA SER A 2 0.43 -6.08 -8.43
C SER A 2 -0.42 -7.34 -8.53
N ALA A 3 -1.73 -7.18 -8.30
CA ALA A 3 -2.78 -8.18 -8.51
C ALA A 3 -3.55 -7.92 -9.82
N TRP A 4 -4.04 -8.98 -10.45
CA TRP A 4 -4.62 -8.94 -11.80
C TRP A 4 -5.78 -9.92 -11.93
N ASP A 5 -6.91 -9.42 -12.43
CA ASP A 5 -8.02 -10.16 -13.02
C ASP A 5 -7.89 -10.18 -14.54
N VAL A 6 -7.25 -11.21 -15.10
CA VAL A 6 -6.84 -11.23 -16.51
C VAL A 6 -8.01 -11.43 -17.48
N ASP A 7 -9.05 -12.12 -17.03
CA ASP A 7 -10.25 -12.44 -17.81
C ASP A 7 -11.53 -11.82 -17.24
N ASP A 8 -11.42 -10.95 -16.22
CA ASP A 8 -12.51 -10.36 -15.45
C ASP A 8 -13.44 -11.39 -14.75
N GLU A 9 -13.05 -12.68 -14.65
CA GLU A 9 -13.88 -13.75 -14.12
C GLU A 9 -13.15 -14.66 -13.11
N GLU A 10 -12.32 -15.59 -13.58
CA GLU A 10 -11.68 -16.61 -12.73
C GLU A 10 -10.14 -16.57 -12.77
N ASP A 11 -9.53 -15.90 -13.75
CA ASP A 11 -8.09 -15.82 -13.93
C ASP A 11 -7.46 -14.70 -13.08
N LEU A 12 -7.30 -15.00 -11.79
CA LEU A 12 -6.67 -14.12 -10.80
C LEU A 12 -5.19 -14.43 -10.62
N ARG A 13 -4.34 -13.40 -10.72
CA ARG A 13 -2.88 -13.54 -10.68
C ARG A 13 -2.24 -12.48 -9.80
N ILE A 14 -1.07 -12.81 -9.24
CA ILE A 14 -0.20 -11.84 -8.56
C ILE A 14 1.15 -11.83 -9.29
N LYS A 15 1.67 -10.64 -9.57
CA LYS A 15 3.00 -10.42 -10.13
C LYS A 15 3.88 -9.68 -9.12
N MET A 16 4.71 -10.43 -8.42
CA MET A 16 5.60 -9.94 -7.37
C MET A 16 6.98 -10.58 -7.46
N CYS A 17 8.05 -9.77 -7.32
CA CYS A 17 9.41 -10.28 -7.12
C CYS A 17 9.63 -10.52 -5.62
N ILE A 18 9.04 -11.61 -5.11
CA ILE A 18 8.95 -11.88 -3.67
C ILE A 18 10.30 -12.34 -3.10
N ASN A 19 10.68 -11.80 -1.95
CA ASN A 19 11.78 -12.28 -1.12
C ASN A 19 11.24 -12.89 0.18
N VAL A 20 12.06 -13.72 0.82
CA VAL A 20 11.69 -14.35 2.10
C VAL A 20 11.98 -13.38 3.23
N ASN A 21 11.07 -12.43 3.47
CA ASN A 21 11.15 -11.47 4.58
C ASN A 21 9.75 -11.04 5.07
N ALA A 22 9.70 -10.30 6.17
CA ALA A 22 8.45 -9.89 6.80
C ALA A 22 7.67 -8.81 6.01
N GLU A 23 8.37 -7.94 5.28
CA GLU A 23 7.76 -6.89 4.46
C GLU A 23 7.00 -7.51 3.29
N ASP A 24 7.68 -8.34 2.51
CA ASP A 24 7.09 -9.06 1.38
C ASP A 24 5.98 -10.03 1.82
N PHE A 25 6.06 -10.58 3.04
CA PHE A 25 4.98 -11.38 3.63
C PHE A 25 3.72 -10.54 3.92
N GLN A 26 3.86 -9.28 4.34
CA GLN A 26 2.72 -8.37 4.47
C GLN A 26 2.23 -7.90 3.09
N THR A 27 3.14 -7.56 2.17
CA THR A 27 2.78 -7.14 0.81
C THR A 27 1.98 -8.21 0.08
N ILE A 28 2.35 -9.49 0.18
CA ILE A 28 1.55 -10.55 -0.48
C ILE A 28 0.13 -10.67 0.11
N HIS A 29 -0.09 -10.38 1.39
CA HIS A 29 -1.44 -10.33 1.98
C HIS A 29 -2.25 -9.15 1.44
N HIS A 30 -1.61 -8.00 1.24
CA HIS A 30 -2.25 -6.86 0.58
C HIS A 30 -2.70 -7.21 -0.84
N GLU A 31 -1.82 -7.78 -1.66
CA GLU A 31 -2.13 -8.16 -3.04
C GLU A 31 -3.18 -9.28 -3.13
N LEU A 32 -3.19 -10.21 -2.16
CA LEU A 32 -4.26 -11.20 -2.03
C LEU A 32 -5.61 -10.54 -1.73
N GLY A 33 -5.63 -9.47 -0.94
CA GLY A 33 -6.84 -8.68 -0.69
C GLY A 33 -7.47 -8.13 -1.96
N HIS A 34 -6.66 -7.64 -2.91
CA HIS A 34 -7.15 -7.23 -4.24
C HIS A 34 -7.79 -8.39 -5.00
N ASN A 35 -7.12 -9.56 -5.07
CA ASN A 35 -7.67 -10.75 -5.73
C ASN A 35 -8.97 -11.24 -5.06
N PHE A 36 -9.06 -11.18 -3.74
CA PHE A 36 -10.30 -11.51 -3.03
C PHE A 36 -11.42 -10.54 -3.41
N TYR A 37 -11.11 -9.26 -3.59
CA TYR A 37 -12.11 -8.28 -4.02
C TYR A 37 -12.54 -8.49 -5.46
N GLN A 38 -11.58 -8.69 -6.36
CA GLN A 38 -11.80 -9.02 -7.77
C GLN A 38 -12.74 -10.22 -7.90
N ARG A 39 -12.45 -11.29 -7.15
CA ARG A 39 -13.33 -12.46 -7.09
C ARG A 39 -14.72 -12.12 -6.55
N ALA A 40 -14.80 -11.27 -5.54
CA ALA A 40 -16.06 -10.93 -4.89
C ALA A 40 -16.99 -10.09 -5.79
N TYR A 41 -16.47 -9.32 -6.75
CA TYR A 41 -17.30 -8.56 -7.68
C TYR A 41 -17.41 -9.17 -9.08
N SER A 42 -16.81 -10.32 -9.37
CA SER A 42 -16.79 -10.90 -10.73
C SER A 42 -18.18 -11.22 -11.30
N PHE A 43 -19.18 -11.41 -10.43
CA PHE A 43 -20.58 -11.62 -10.86
C PHE A 43 -21.31 -10.31 -11.23
N GLN A 44 -20.73 -9.14 -10.96
CA GLN A 44 -21.31 -7.86 -11.36
C GLN A 44 -21.29 -7.71 -12.89
N PRO A 45 -22.18 -6.90 -13.49
CA PRO A 45 -22.06 -6.52 -14.89
C PRO A 45 -20.70 -5.89 -15.14
N PHE A 46 -20.13 -6.12 -16.33
CA PHE A 46 -18.76 -5.72 -16.67
C PHE A 46 -18.39 -4.29 -16.25
N LEU A 47 -19.26 -3.30 -16.51
CA LEU A 47 -19.02 -1.89 -16.15
C LEU A 47 -18.99 -1.61 -14.63
N PHE A 48 -19.38 -2.56 -13.80
CA PHE A 48 -19.38 -2.50 -12.34
C PHE A 48 -18.36 -3.47 -11.72
N ARG A 49 -17.53 -4.14 -12.52
CA ARG A 49 -16.40 -4.97 -12.04
C ARG A 49 -15.21 -4.08 -11.71
N GLY A 50 -15.37 -3.27 -10.67
CA GLY A 50 -14.34 -2.36 -10.18
C GLY A 50 -14.64 -1.94 -8.74
N SER A 51 -13.70 -1.25 -8.11
CA SER A 51 -13.91 -0.70 -6.77
C SER A 51 -14.85 0.51 -6.80
N ALA A 52 -15.45 0.84 -5.66
CA ALA A 52 -16.26 2.05 -5.52
C ALA A 52 -15.46 3.33 -5.84
N ASN A 53 -14.16 3.31 -5.51
CA ASN A 53 -13.12 4.23 -5.96
C ASN A 53 -11.75 3.58 -5.69
N ASP A 54 -10.68 4.17 -6.22
CA ASP A 54 -9.32 3.64 -6.08
C ASP A 54 -8.91 3.44 -4.61
N GLY A 55 -9.31 4.37 -3.72
CA GLY A 55 -9.01 4.28 -2.29
C GLY A 55 -9.65 3.07 -1.60
N PHE A 56 -10.83 2.62 -2.03
CA PHE A 56 -11.44 1.39 -1.50
C PHE A 56 -10.65 0.13 -1.90
N HIS A 57 -10.08 0.11 -3.11
CA HIS A 57 -9.32 -1.04 -3.60
C HIS A 57 -8.04 -1.23 -2.77
N GLU A 58 -7.29 -0.15 -2.59
CA GLU A 58 -6.06 -0.12 -1.78
C GLU A 58 -6.33 -0.38 -0.30
N ALA A 59 -7.38 0.25 0.27
CA ALA A 59 -7.70 0.10 1.69
C ALA A 59 -8.11 -1.34 2.05
N LEU A 60 -8.75 -2.08 1.14
CA LEU A 60 -9.09 -3.48 1.40
C LEU A 60 -7.83 -4.35 1.45
N GLY A 61 -6.88 -4.15 0.53
CA GLY A 61 -5.58 -4.82 0.57
C GLY A 61 -4.89 -4.60 1.93
N ASP A 62 -4.79 -3.34 2.34
CA ASP A 62 -4.20 -2.99 3.64
C ASP A 62 -4.97 -3.56 4.83
N ALA A 63 -6.31 -3.61 4.78
CA ALA A 63 -7.11 -4.22 5.83
C ALA A 63 -6.82 -5.73 5.98
N VAL A 64 -6.61 -6.44 4.86
CA VAL A 64 -6.20 -7.84 4.89
C VAL A 64 -4.77 -7.97 5.44
N ALA A 65 -3.85 -7.08 5.06
CA ALA A 65 -2.49 -7.09 5.60
C ALA A 65 -2.44 -6.83 7.11
N LEU A 66 -3.33 -6.00 7.67
CA LEU A 66 -3.46 -5.78 9.12
C LEU A 66 -3.89 -7.02 9.90
N SER A 67 -4.43 -8.06 9.23
CA SER A 67 -4.72 -9.35 9.87
C SER A 67 -3.46 -10.17 10.17
N VAL A 68 -2.29 -9.76 9.68
CA VAL A 68 -0.99 -10.38 9.98
C VAL A 68 -0.52 -9.96 11.38
N THR A 69 -1.27 -10.39 12.39
CA THR A 69 -0.97 -10.13 13.81
C THR A 69 -0.03 -11.19 14.39
N PRO A 70 0.60 -10.94 15.55
CA PRO A 70 1.40 -11.95 16.23
C PRO A 70 0.63 -13.25 16.52
N GLU A 71 -0.66 -13.18 16.86
CA GLU A 71 -1.50 -14.37 17.05
C GLU A 71 -1.62 -15.19 15.76
N TYR A 72 -1.83 -14.53 14.63
CA TYR A 72 -1.86 -15.18 13.32
C TYR A 72 -0.51 -15.84 13.00
N LEU A 73 0.60 -15.11 13.21
CA LEU A 73 1.95 -15.64 12.99
C LEU A 73 2.23 -16.89 13.84
N ARG A 74 1.74 -16.92 15.08
CA ARG A 74 1.84 -18.11 15.94
C ARG A 74 0.99 -19.25 15.40
N GLN A 75 -0.24 -18.98 14.96
CA GLN A 75 -1.14 -20.00 14.41
C GLN A 75 -0.54 -20.71 13.19
N ILE A 76 0.20 -19.98 12.34
CA ILE A 76 0.86 -20.56 11.16
C ILE A 76 2.29 -21.04 11.45
N GLY A 77 2.76 -20.98 12.70
CA GLY A 77 4.05 -21.51 13.13
C GLY A 77 5.27 -20.69 12.72
N LEU A 78 5.11 -19.39 12.45
CA LEU A 78 6.23 -18.48 12.16
C LEU A 78 6.87 -17.90 13.43
N ILE A 79 6.16 -17.92 14.56
CA ILE A 79 6.68 -17.57 15.89
C ILE A 79 6.17 -18.58 16.93
N ASP A 80 6.96 -18.80 17.99
CA ASP A 80 6.59 -19.72 19.07
C ASP A 80 5.66 -19.07 20.11
N GLU A 81 5.91 -17.81 20.44
CA GLU A 81 5.23 -17.06 21.48
C GLU A 81 4.65 -15.74 20.93
N VAL A 82 3.47 -15.37 21.42
CA VAL A 82 2.87 -14.05 21.17
C VAL A 82 3.58 -13.04 22.09
N PRO A 83 4.08 -11.90 21.58
CA PRO A 83 4.67 -10.86 22.40
C PRO A 83 3.72 -10.41 23.51
N PRO A 84 4.24 -10.11 24.71
CA PRO A 84 3.43 -9.60 25.81
C PRO A 84 2.92 -8.16 25.53
N PRO A 85 1.87 -7.69 26.21
CA PRO A 85 1.28 -6.36 25.95
C PRO A 85 2.24 -5.16 26.13
N ASP A 86 3.30 -5.30 26.91
CA ASP A 86 4.33 -4.26 27.05
C ASP A 86 5.22 -4.11 25.81
N ALA A 87 5.19 -5.09 24.89
CA ALA A 87 5.82 -5.00 23.57
C ALA A 87 5.00 -4.18 22.55
N ASP A 88 3.73 -3.86 22.85
CA ASP A 88 2.81 -3.17 21.93
C ASP A 88 3.37 -1.84 21.44
N LEU A 89 4.07 -1.09 22.29
CA LEU A 89 4.65 0.20 21.90
C LEU A 89 5.64 0.06 20.73
N GLY A 90 6.44 -1.01 20.73
CA GLY A 90 7.39 -1.28 19.64
C GLY A 90 6.69 -1.66 18.34
N LEU A 91 5.61 -2.45 18.44
CA LEU A 91 4.78 -2.82 17.30
C LEU A 91 4.06 -1.61 16.70
N LEU A 92 3.43 -0.79 17.54
CA LEU A 92 2.76 0.44 17.13
C LEU A 92 3.74 1.46 16.53
N MET A 93 4.97 1.55 17.06
CA MET A 93 6.01 2.39 16.47
C MET A 93 6.39 1.89 15.07
N ARG A 94 6.52 0.58 14.88
CA ARG A 94 6.79 0.01 13.55
C ARG A 94 5.66 0.32 12.57
N ASP A 95 4.40 0.19 12.98
CA ASP A 95 3.25 0.54 12.15
C ASP A 95 3.23 2.04 11.84
N ALA A 96 3.57 2.90 12.80
CA ALA A 96 3.66 4.34 12.58
C ALA A 96 4.76 4.71 11.56
N LEU A 97 5.91 4.04 11.61
CA LEU A 97 7.01 4.25 10.66
C LEU A 97 6.64 3.85 9.23
N ASP A 98 5.69 2.94 9.04
CA ASP A 98 5.14 2.60 7.72
C ASP A 98 3.96 3.53 7.37
N LYS A 99 2.87 3.44 8.13
CA LYS A 99 1.58 4.04 7.80
C LYS A 99 1.51 5.54 8.02
N VAL A 100 2.05 6.06 9.13
CA VAL A 100 2.01 7.51 9.43
C VAL A 100 3.06 8.26 8.62
N ALA A 101 4.26 7.69 8.47
CA ALA A 101 5.32 8.29 7.66
C ALA A 101 4.96 8.36 6.17
N PHE A 102 4.11 7.44 5.68
CA PHE A 102 3.61 7.45 4.31
C PHE A 102 2.61 8.58 4.02
N LEU A 103 1.79 9.02 4.99
CA LEU A 103 0.75 10.03 4.77
C LEU A 103 1.23 11.31 4.03
N PRO A 104 2.31 12.00 4.47
CA PRO A 104 2.80 13.17 3.74
C PRO A 104 3.33 12.83 2.36
N PHE A 105 3.90 11.62 2.17
CA PHE A 105 4.37 11.16 0.86
C PHE A 105 3.22 10.88 -0.10
N GLY A 106 2.18 10.16 0.33
CA GLY A 106 1.00 9.90 -0.49
C GLY A 106 0.33 11.19 -0.95
N LEU A 107 0.21 12.19 -0.06
CA LEU A 107 -0.34 13.50 -0.40
C LEU A 107 0.52 14.26 -1.43
N LEU A 108 1.84 14.34 -1.22
CA LEU A 108 2.68 15.20 -2.04
C LEU A 108 2.85 14.68 -3.47
N VAL A 109 2.78 13.36 -3.69
CA VAL A 109 2.91 12.78 -5.03
C VAL A 109 1.80 13.28 -5.94
N ASP A 110 0.55 13.26 -5.46
CA ASP A 110 -0.58 13.75 -6.25
C ASP A 110 -0.60 15.27 -6.37
N GLN A 111 -0.21 16.01 -5.32
CA GLN A 111 -0.06 17.46 -5.45
C GLN A 111 0.96 17.83 -6.53
N TRP A 112 2.12 17.18 -6.55
CA TRP A 112 3.12 17.40 -7.59
C TRP A 112 2.54 17.08 -8.98
N ARG A 113 1.88 15.94 -9.14
CA ARG A 113 1.27 15.51 -10.41
C ARG A 113 0.20 16.48 -10.90
N TRP A 114 -0.65 16.97 -10.00
CA TRP A 114 -1.68 17.96 -10.30
C TRP A 114 -1.09 19.29 -10.75
N GLN A 115 -0.04 19.77 -10.08
CA GLN A 115 0.66 21.00 -10.45
C GLN A 115 1.41 20.87 -11.79
N VAL A 116 1.92 19.68 -12.11
CA VAL A 116 2.48 19.38 -13.44
C VAL A 116 1.38 19.39 -14.51
N PHE A 117 0.24 18.71 -14.27
CA PHE A 117 -0.85 18.64 -15.24
C PHE A 117 -1.55 19.99 -15.47
N SER A 118 -1.63 20.84 -14.44
CA SER A 118 -2.18 22.19 -14.58
C SER A 118 -1.23 23.16 -15.28
N GLY A 119 0.05 22.81 -15.40
CA GLY A 119 1.12 23.68 -15.92
C GLY A 119 1.70 24.65 -14.89
N GLU A 120 1.31 24.54 -13.61
CA GLU A 120 1.89 25.32 -12.51
C GLU A 120 3.38 25.01 -12.31
N ILE A 121 3.77 23.73 -12.44
CA ILE A 121 5.18 23.31 -12.53
C ILE A 121 5.50 22.99 -13.99
N PRO A 122 6.27 23.85 -14.70
CA PRO A 122 6.71 23.55 -16.05
C PRO A 122 7.81 22.48 -16.08
N ALA A 123 8.04 21.89 -17.26
CA ALA A 123 8.93 20.74 -17.43
C ALA A 123 10.38 20.98 -17.00
N ASP A 124 10.88 22.21 -17.15
CA ASP A 124 12.21 22.64 -16.71
C ASP A 124 12.32 22.80 -15.19
N GLU A 125 11.20 22.77 -14.45
CA GLU A 125 11.14 22.92 -13.00
C GLU A 125 10.70 21.65 -12.25
N TYR A 126 10.43 20.54 -12.94
CA TYR A 126 9.92 19.29 -12.35
C TYR A 126 10.65 18.86 -11.08
N ASN A 127 11.98 18.78 -11.13
CA ASN A 127 12.78 18.32 -9.99
C ASN A 127 12.78 19.34 -8.85
N ARG A 128 12.80 20.65 -9.16
CA ARG A 128 12.76 21.71 -8.15
C ARG A 128 11.43 21.68 -7.40
N GLY A 129 10.31 21.69 -8.12
CA GLY A 129 8.97 21.63 -7.52
C GLY A 129 8.74 20.34 -6.74
N TRP A 130 9.30 19.20 -7.19
CA TRP A 130 9.30 17.96 -6.42
C TRP A 130 9.98 18.13 -5.05
N TRP A 131 11.21 18.65 -5.03
CA TRP A 131 11.97 18.80 -3.78
C TRP A 131 11.37 19.85 -2.84
N GLU A 132 10.79 20.93 -3.37
CA GLU A 132 10.05 21.92 -2.57
C GLU A 132 8.86 21.27 -1.84
N LEU A 133 8.10 20.39 -2.50
CA LEU A 133 7.01 19.64 -1.88
C LEU A 133 7.50 18.59 -0.88
N ARG A 134 8.61 17.88 -1.20
CA ARG A 134 9.26 16.93 -0.28
C ARG A 134 9.70 17.60 1.01
N GLU A 135 10.36 18.75 0.92
CA GLU A 135 10.78 19.52 2.10
C GLU A 135 9.57 20.02 2.88
N ARG A 136 8.57 20.60 2.20
CA ARG A 136 7.36 21.14 2.84
C ARG A 136 6.55 20.08 3.59
N TYR A 137 6.30 18.92 2.98
CA TYR A 137 5.37 17.93 3.53
C TYR A 137 6.05 16.85 4.37
N GLN A 138 7.27 16.44 4.01
CA GLN A 138 7.99 15.38 4.73
C GLN A 138 9.13 15.91 5.60
N GLY A 139 9.57 17.17 5.42
CA GLY A 139 10.72 17.70 6.16
C GLY A 139 12.05 17.06 5.76
N VAL A 140 12.16 16.56 4.51
CA VAL A 140 13.38 15.91 4.00
C VAL A 140 14.01 16.71 2.87
N ALA A 141 15.34 16.61 2.75
CA ALA A 141 16.13 17.29 1.72
C ALA A 141 16.90 16.28 0.85
N PRO A 142 17.25 16.63 -0.39
CA PRO A 142 18.14 15.81 -1.20
C PRO A 142 19.55 15.76 -0.55
N PRO A 143 20.24 14.62 -0.58
CA PRO A 143 21.60 14.51 -0.03
C PRO A 143 22.68 15.14 -0.94
N VAL A 144 22.34 15.49 -2.18
CA VAL A 144 23.21 16.10 -3.21
C VAL A 144 22.48 17.17 -4.00
#